data_AF-A0A1G7LK78-F1
#
_entry.id   AF-A0A1G7LK78-F1
#
_cell.length_a   1.000
_cell.length_b   1.000
_cell.length_c   1.000
_cell.angle_alpha   90.00
_cell.angle_beta   90.00
_cell.angle_gamma   90.00
#
_symmetry.space_group_name_H-M   'P 1'
#
loop_
_entity.id
_entity.type
_entity.pdbx_description
1 polymer ?
#
loop_
_entity_poly.entity_id
_entity_poly.type
_entity_poly.pdbx_seq_one_letter_code
_entity_poly.pdbx_strand_id
1 'polypeptide(L)'
;MPYPINPDRNIPWNDLPELPISEELYRNIDVYEALANAKAALGRLQGRSIAIPNQAMLINTISLQEAKASSAIENIFTTDDELYKAFSEERANEMSSSAKEVLRYREALWFGHDFLKNSEQFSEGYFRVVY
;
A
#
# COMPACT_ATOMS: atom_id res chain seq x y z
N MET A 1 -10.82 -10.28 26.22
CA MET A 1 -12.10 -9.55 25.98
C MET A 1 -12.15 -9.17 24.51
N PRO A 2 -13.32 -9.17 23.84
CA PRO A 2 -13.41 -8.67 22.48
C PRO A 2 -12.93 -7.20 22.44
N TYR A 3 -12.23 -6.83 21.37
CA TYR A 3 -11.79 -5.45 21.17
C TYR A 3 -13.03 -4.53 21.14
N PRO A 4 -13.04 -3.39 21.88
CA PRO A 4 -14.19 -2.51 21.89
C PRO A 4 -14.48 -2.00 20.47
N ILE A 5 -15.75 -1.92 20.11
CA ILE A 5 -16.21 -1.29 18.86
C ILE A 5 -16.83 0.05 19.23
N ASN A 6 -16.68 1.08 18.38
CA ASN A 6 -17.30 2.39 18.60
C ASN A 6 -18.81 2.21 18.91
N PRO A 7 -19.28 2.56 20.12
CA PRO A 7 -20.66 2.36 20.52
C PRO A 7 -21.63 3.33 19.81
N ASP A 8 -21.15 4.50 19.36
CA ASP A 8 -21.95 5.48 18.63
C ASP A 8 -21.15 6.10 17.47
N ARG A 9 -21.57 5.76 16.25
CA ARG A 9 -20.94 6.25 15.02
C ARG A 9 -21.20 7.75 14.74
N ASN A 10 -22.07 8.40 15.50
CA ASN A 10 -22.34 9.84 15.38
C ASN A 10 -21.44 10.69 16.29
N ILE A 11 -20.69 10.06 17.20
CA ILE A 11 -19.78 10.73 18.13
C ILE A 11 -18.34 10.35 17.75
N PRO A 12 -17.40 11.33 17.68
CA PRO A 12 -15.98 11.02 17.49
C PRO A 12 -15.49 10.06 18.58
N TRP A 13 -14.83 8.97 18.16
CA TRP A 13 -14.35 7.95 19.09
C TRP A 13 -12.99 8.36 19.70
N ASN A 14 -13.01 9.40 20.53
CA ASN A 14 -11.80 9.97 21.13
C ASN A 14 -11.16 9.04 22.18
N ASP A 15 -11.96 8.15 22.77
CA ASP A 15 -11.49 7.09 23.68
C ASP A 15 -11.17 5.79 22.90
N LEU A 16 -10.55 5.92 21.72
CA LEU A 16 -10.11 4.76 20.92
C LEU A 16 -9.14 3.94 21.78
N PRO A 17 -9.45 2.66 22.07
CA PRO A 17 -8.57 1.81 22.86
C PRO A 17 -7.23 1.60 22.14
N GLU A 18 -6.18 1.42 22.93
CA GLU A 18 -4.86 1.04 22.41
C GLU A 18 -4.92 -0.28 21.63
N LEU A 19 -4.03 -0.43 20.66
CA LEU A 19 -3.95 -1.65 19.85
C LEU A 19 -3.75 -2.87 20.75
N PRO A 20 -4.50 -3.97 20.51
CA PRO A 20 -4.43 -5.11 21.39
C PRO A 20 -3.21 -5.95 21.00
N ILE A 21 -2.19 -5.99 21.86
CA ILE A 21 -0.91 -6.69 21.61
C ILE A 21 -0.78 -8.05 22.31
N SER A 22 -1.89 -8.57 22.86
CA SER A 22 -1.90 -9.86 23.56
C SER A 22 -1.52 -10.99 22.60
N GLU A 23 -0.60 -11.85 23.03
CA GLU A 23 -0.08 -12.94 22.18
C GLU A 23 -1.18 -13.87 21.69
N GLU A 24 -2.22 -14.11 22.49
CA GLU A 24 -3.35 -14.98 22.14
C GLU A 24 -4.09 -14.54 20.86
N LEU A 25 -3.99 -13.27 20.48
CA LEU A 25 -4.64 -12.72 19.28
C LEU A 25 -3.93 -13.11 17.98
N TYR A 26 -2.61 -13.33 18.03
CA TYR A 26 -1.81 -13.64 16.83
C TYR A 26 -1.05 -14.96 16.92
N ARG A 27 -0.96 -15.58 18.09
CA ARG A 27 -0.36 -16.90 18.31
C ARG A 27 -1.41 -17.99 18.39
N ASN A 28 -2.18 -18.14 17.32
CA ASN A 28 -3.18 -19.20 17.19
C ASN A 28 -2.99 -19.96 15.87
N ILE A 29 -3.65 -21.12 15.79
CA ILE A 29 -3.49 -22.05 14.67
C ILE A 29 -3.87 -21.39 13.34
N ASP A 30 -5.02 -20.69 13.30
CA ASP A 30 -5.53 -20.07 12.09
C ASP A 30 -4.58 -18.99 11.54
N VAL A 31 -4.06 -18.13 12.43
CA VAL A 31 -3.08 -17.09 12.06
C VAL A 31 -1.77 -17.71 11.60
N TYR A 32 -1.28 -18.76 12.26
CA TYR A 32 -0.04 -19.43 11.88
C TYR A 32 -0.14 -20.20 10.57
N GLU A 33 -1.30 -20.80 10.28
CA GLU A 33 -1.55 -21.44 8.98
C GLU A 33 -1.58 -20.40 7.85
N ALA A 34 -2.27 -19.27 8.06
CA ALA A 34 -2.26 -18.15 7.12
C ALA A 34 -0.85 -17.58 6.91
N LEU A 35 -0.09 -17.41 8.00
CA LEU A 35 1.29 -16.95 7.96
C LEU A 35 2.19 -17.89 7.17
N ALA A 36 2.04 -19.21 7.34
CA ALA A 36 2.82 -20.20 6.59
C ALA A 36 2.55 -20.06 5.07
N ASN A 37 1.28 -19.94 4.68
CA ASN A 37 0.89 -19.76 3.28
C ASN A 37 1.42 -18.44 2.69
N ALA A 38 1.28 -17.33 3.43
CA ALA A 38 1.78 -16.02 3.03
C ALA A 38 3.31 -16.03 2.87
N LYS A 39 4.04 -16.59 3.84
CA LYS A 39 5.50 -16.72 3.79
C LYS A 39 5.95 -17.57 2.61
N ALA A 40 5.27 -18.68 2.32
CA ALA A 40 5.57 -19.52 1.17
C ALA A 40 5.35 -18.77 -0.15
N ALA A 41 4.28 -17.99 -0.27
CA ALA A 41 4.02 -17.16 -1.45
C ALA A 41 5.08 -16.07 -1.64
N LEU A 42 5.44 -15.34 -0.57
CA LEU A 42 6.49 -14.32 -0.59
C LEU A 42 7.85 -14.91 -0.96
N GLY A 43 8.21 -16.08 -0.40
CA GLY A 43 9.45 -16.77 -0.74
C GLY A 43 9.53 -17.17 -2.21
N ARG A 44 8.41 -17.65 -2.80
CA ARG A 44 8.33 -17.95 -4.24
C ARG A 44 8.50 -16.69 -5.09
N LEU A 45 7.87 -15.58 -4.70
CA LEU A 45 8.03 -14.30 -5.40
C LEU A 45 9.49 -13.84 -5.35
N GLN A 46 10.09 -13.79 -4.16
CA GLN A 46 11.49 -13.39 -3.98
C GLN A 46 12.43 -14.25 -4.83
N GLY A 47 12.28 -15.57 -4.80
CA GLY A 47 13.10 -16.49 -5.58
C GLY A 47 12.98 -16.26 -7.10
N ARG A 48 11.78 -15.96 -7.60
CA ARG A 48 11.56 -15.67 -9.03
C ARG A 48 12.05 -14.29 -9.43
N SER A 49 11.90 -13.29 -8.56
CA SER A 49 12.31 -11.91 -8.85
C SER A 49 13.80 -11.78 -9.11
N ILE A 50 14.65 -12.61 -8.48
CA ILE A 50 16.11 -12.63 -8.70
C ILE A 50 16.46 -12.93 -10.17
N ALA A 51 15.65 -13.71 -10.87
CA ALA A 51 15.88 -14.07 -12.27
C ALA A 51 15.44 -12.97 -13.27
N ILE A 52 14.78 -11.91 -12.82
CA ILE A 52 14.27 -10.83 -13.67
C ILE A 52 15.41 -9.81 -13.90
N PRO A 53 15.85 -9.58 -15.16
CA PRO A 53 16.99 -8.71 -15.46
C PRO A 53 16.80 -7.26 -15.00
N ASN A 54 15.56 -6.76 -15.03
CA ASN A 54 15.20 -5.43 -14.55
C ASN A 54 14.00 -5.52 -13.60
N GLN A 55 14.26 -5.76 -12.33
CA GLN A 55 13.23 -5.84 -11.28
C GLN A 55 12.44 -4.54 -11.14
N ALA A 56 13.05 -3.39 -11.42
CA ALA A 56 12.36 -2.09 -11.32
C ALA A 56 11.19 -1.98 -12.31
N MET A 57 11.25 -2.64 -13.47
CA MET A 57 10.13 -2.69 -14.41
C MET A 57 8.92 -3.42 -13.82
N LEU A 58 9.15 -4.54 -13.13
CA LEU A 58 8.08 -5.29 -12.47
C LEU A 58 7.44 -4.46 -11.34
N ILE A 59 8.26 -3.83 -10.50
CA ILE A 59 7.77 -2.98 -9.41
C ILE A 59 6.95 -1.82 -9.98
N ASN A 60 7.42 -1.15 -11.04
CA ASN A 60 6.67 -0.06 -11.67
C ASN A 60 5.27 -0.50 -12.14
N THR A 61 5.16 -1.65 -12.81
CA THR A 61 3.86 -2.16 -13.26
C THR A 61 2.97 -2.58 -12.09
N ILE A 62 3.51 -3.30 -11.10
CA ILE A 62 2.74 -3.74 -9.93
C ILE A 62 2.24 -2.53 -9.13
N SER A 63 3.10 -1.53 -8.88
CA SER A 63 2.71 -0.32 -8.15
C SER A 63 1.62 0.48 -8.87
N LEU A 64 1.63 0.53 -10.21
CA LEU A 64 0.55 1.18 -10.97
C LEU A 64 -0.78 0.44 -10.84
N GLN A 65 -0.74 -0.89 -10.92
CA GLN A 65 -1.95 -1.71 -10.78
C GLN A 65 -2.51 -1.67 -9.35
N GLU A 66 -1.64 -1.67 -8.34
CA GLU A 66 -2.02 -1.50 -6.94
C GLU A 66 -2.63 -0.12 -6.70
N ALA A 67 -1.99 0.95 -7.19
CA ALA A 67 -2.50 2.31 -7.08
C ALA A 67 -3.89 2.44 -7.73
N LYS A 68 -4.08 1.89 -8.93
CA LYS A 68 -5.38 1.87 -9.62
C LYS A 68 -6.44 1.13 -8.79
N ALA A 69 -6.12 -0.05 -8.27
CA ALA A 69 -7.05 -0.86 -7.49
C ALA A 69 -7.40 -0.19 -6.15
N SER A 70 -6.42 0.39 -5.46
CA SER A 70 -6.63 1.15 -4.22
C SER A 70 -7.47 2.39 -4.45
N SER A 71 -7.18 3.16 -5.52
CA SER A 71 -7.96 4.34 -5.89
C SER A 71 -9.42 4.00 -6.27
N ALA A 72 -9.66 2.83 -6.87
CA ALA A 72 -11.02 2.39 -7.18
C ALA A 72 -11.89 2.15 -5.94
N ILE A 73 -11.29 1.75 -4.80
CA ILE A 73 -12.00 1.64 -3.50
C ILE A 73 -12.51 3.02 -3.05
N GLU A 74 -11.75 4.07 -3.34
CA GLU A 74 -12.07 5.47 -3.02
C GLU A 74 -12.95 6.17 -4.09
N ASN A 75 -13.56 5.40 -5.01
CA ASN A 75 -14.37 5.89 -6.14
C ASN A 75 -13.60 6.70 -7.21
N ILE A 76 -12.28 6.53 -7.28
CA ILE A 76 -11.43 7.12 -8.33
C ILE A 76 -11.18 6.07 -9.40
N PHE A 77 -11.83 6.23 -10.55
CA PHE A 77 -11.76 5.28 -11.66
C PHE A 77 -10.87 5.79 -12.79
N THR A 78 -10.05 4.91 -13.33
CA THR A 78 -9.24 5.15 -14.53
C THR A 78 -8.98 3.84 -15.28
N THR A 79 -8.62 3.94 -16.56
CA THR A 79 -8.29 2.79 -17.41
C THR A 79 -6.78 2.55 -17.50
N ASP A 80 -6.37 1.35 -17.91
CA ASP A 80 -4.94 1.08 -18.14
C ASP A 80 -4.37 1.97 -19.24
N ASP A 81 -5.12 2.22 -20.30
CA ASP A 81 -4.71 3.11 -21.39
C ASP A 81 -4.49 4.55 -20.92
N GLU A 82 -5.40 5.08 -20.10
CA GLU A 82 -5.24 6.41 -19.49
C GLU A 82 -4.03 6.46 -18.57
N LEU A 83 -3.79 5.41 -17.77
CA LEU A 83 -2.64 5.33 -16.87
C LEU A 83 -1.31 5.25 -17.62
N TYR A 84 -1.22 4.43 -18.67
CA TYR A 84 0.01 4.30 -19.45
C TYR A 84 0.29 5.56 -20.27
N LYS A 85 -0.74 6.22 -20.81
CA LYS A 85 -0.59 7.54 -21.46
C LYS A 85 -0.06 8.56 -20.47
N ALA A 86 -0.73 8.68 -19.32
CA ALA A 86 -0.34 9.59 -18.24
C ALA A 86 1.07 9.30 -17.70
N PHE A 87 1.50 8.04 -17.67
CA PHE A 87 2.86 7.65 -17.30
C PHE A 87 3.91 8.06 -18.34
N SER A 88 3.54 8.07 -19.63
CA SER A 88 4.45 8.40 -20.74
C SER A 88 4.52 9.89 -21.09
N GLU A 89 3.52 10.67 -20.70
CA GLU A 89 3.41 12.09 -21.04
C GLU A 89 4.06 12.99 -19.96
N GLU A 90 5.12 13.72 -20.33
CA GLU A 90 5.75 14.74 -19.46
C GLU A 90 4.85 15.96 -19.19
N ARG A 91 3.76 16.15 -19.97
CA ARG A 91 2.91 17.33 -19.89
C ARG A 91 1.62 17.05 -19.13
N ALA A 92 1.58 17.51 -17.88
CA ALA A 92 0.44 17.45 -16.96
C ALA A 92 -0.89 18.06 -17.46
N ASN A 93 -0.91 18.71 -18.63
CA ASN A 93 -2.08 19.46 -19.11
C ASN A 93 -3.13 18.59 -19.85
N GLU A 94 -2.78 17.38 -20.30
CA GLU A 94 -3.71 16.48 -21.02
C GLU A 94 -4.20 15.28 -20.19
N MET A 95 -3.67 15.10 -18.96
CA MET A 95 -4.01 13.96 -18.11
C MET A 95 -5.34 14.17 -17.37
N SER A 96 -6.16 13.12 -17.30
CA SER A 96 -7.38 13.12 -16.48
C SER A 96 -7.05 13.26 -14.98
N SER A 97 -7.98 13.84 -14.21
CA SER A 97 -7.80 14.00 -12.75
C SER A 97 -7.56 12.66 -12.05
N SER A 98 -8.30 11.62 -12.45
CA SER A 98 -8.17 10.27 -11.89
C SER A 98 -6.81 9.63 -12.20
N ALA A 99 -6.31 9.76 -13.42
CA ALA A 99 -5.00 9.22 -13.78
C ALA A 99 -3.87 9.93 -13.03
N LYS A 100 -3.98 11.25 -12.82
CA LYS A 100 -3.05 12.02 -11.98
C LYS A 100 -3.03 11.52 -10.54
N GLU A 101 -4.20 11.21 -9.98
CA GLU A 101 -4.31 10.75 -8.60
C GLU A 101 -3.68 9.37 -8.38
N VAL A 102 -3.91 8.44 -9.31
CA VAL A 102 -3.24 7.12 -9.30
C VAL A 102 -1.72 7.25 -9.45
N LEU A 103 -1.24 8.18 -10.28
CA LEU A 103 0.20 8.43 -10.40
C LEU A 103 0.79 9.04 -9.13
N ARG A 104 0.09 9.97 -8.47
CA ARG A 104 0.52 10.51 -7.16
C ARG A 104 0.59 9.42 -6.10
N TYR A 105 -0.35 8.48 -6.07
CA TYR A 105 -0.29 7.33 -5.17
C TYR A 105 0.97 6.49 -5.40
N ARG A 106 1.30 6.21 -6.67
CA ARG A 106 2.55 5.52 -7.04
C ARG A 106 3.78 6.32 -6.59
N GLU A 107 3.80 7.63 -6.80
CA GLU A 107 4.90 8.50 -6.38
C GLU A 107 5.08 8.46 -4.85
N ALA A 108 4.00 8.51 -4.08
CA ALA A 108 4.03 8.40 -2.63
C ALA A 108 4.60 7.04 -2.16
N LEU A 109 4.24 5.95 -2.84
CA LEU A 109 4.77 4.62 -2.55
C LEU A 109 6.29 4.56 -2.77
N TRP A 110 6.78 5.06 -3.90
CA TRP A 110 8.22 5.09 -4.19
C TRP A 110 8.97 6.02 -3.25
N PHE A 111 8.40 7.19 -2.96
CA PHE A 111 8.95 8.13 -1.99
C PHE A 111 9.11 7.48 -0.62
N GLY A 112 8.07 6.79 -0.13
CA GLY A 112 8.10 6.07 1.15
C GLY A 112 9.15 4.97 1.17
N HIS A 113 9.23 4.16 0.10
CA HIS A 113 10.26 3.13 -0.06
C HIS A 113 11.68 3.70 0.01
N ASP A 114 11.96 4.75 -0.77
CA ASP A 114 13.28 5.36 -0.84
C ASP A 114 13.65 6.06 0.47
N PHE A 115 12.68 6.69 1.13
CA PHE A 115 12.87 7.24 2.47
C PHE A 115 13.28 6.16 3.47
N LEU A 116 12.57 5.03 3.52
CA LEU A 116 12.89 3.92 4.44
C LEU A 116 14.26 3.31 4.16
N LYS A 117 14.62 3.18 2.88
CA LYS A 117 15.92 2.66 2.46
C LYS A 117 17.08 3.57 2.87
N ASN A 118 16.87 4.89 2.87
CA ASN A 118 17.92 5.87 3.16
C ASN A 118 18.01 6.25 4.65
N SER A 119 16.88 6.26 5.36
CA SER A 119 16.80 6.69 6.77
C SER A 119 16.85 5.54 7.76
N GLU A 120 16.48 4.32 7.34
CA GLU A 120 16.23 3.16 8.20
C GLU A 120 15.26 3.43 9.37
N GLN A 121 14.43 4.49 9.26
CA GLN A 121 13.54 4.93 10.33
C GLN A 121 12.08 4.89 9.90
N PHE A 122 11.27 4.23 10.73
CA PHE A 122 9.80 4.30 10.66
C PHE A 122 9.32 5.00 11.92
N SER A 123 8.82 6.23 11.78
CA SER A 123 8.45 7.10 12.91
C SER A 123 7.23 7.95 12.57
N GLU A 124 6.65 8.64 13.56
CA GLU A 124 5.59 9.62 13.28
C GLU A 124 6.03 10.72 12.30
N GLY A 125 7.33 11.08 12.30
CA GLY A 125 7.89 12.04 11.36
C GLY A 125 7.78 11.57 9.92
N TYR A 126 7.93 10.26 9.66
CA TYR A 126 7.73 9.66 8.34
C TYR A 126 6.31 9.91 7.82
N PHE A 127 5.29 9.68 8.66
CA PHE A 127 3.90 9.83 8.26
C PHE A 127 3.52 11.27 7.89
N ARG A 128 4.15 12.29 8.52
CA ARG A 128 3.91 13.71 8.16
C ARG A 128 4.54 14.13 6.84
N VAL A 129 5.46 13.33 6.29
CA VAL A 129 6.15 13.64 5.04
C VAL A 129 5.52 12.89 3.86
N VAL A 130 4.98 11.70 4.11
CA VAL A 130 4.32 10.87 3.09
C VAL A 130 2.86 11.28 2.84
N TYR A 131 2.18 11.85 3.85
CA TYR A 131 0.83 12.42 3.76
C TYR A 131 0.87 13.94 3.84
#